data_AF-A0A7C1CMS2-F1
#
_entry.id   AF-A0A7C1CMS2-F1
#
_cell.length_a   1.000
_cell.length_b   1.000
_cell.length_c   1.000
_cell.angle_alpha   90.00
_cell.angle_beta   90.00
_cell.angle_gamma   90.00
#
_symmetry.space_group_name_H-M   'P 1'
#
loop_
_entity.id
_entity.type
_entity.pdbx_description
1 polymer ?
#
loop_
_entity_poly.entity_id
_entity_poly.type
_entity_poly.pdbx_seq_one_letter_code
_entity_poly.pdbx_strand_id
1 'polypeptide(L)'
;MRLQENYWREPWMTEEEYLYMKRLLASLRRLFKTSGVRESPLVCLRAVDVGVHCLLARRLEQGLTPAAKENGEAVLDVSGALADHIGKTRERLRKAIRELEDACTRLGAPLDTGLAEQMLPLVRKTQDLLHGVSISDEQTTINSCNT
;
A
#
# COMPACT_ATOMS: atom_id res chain seq x y z
N MET A 1 5.52 20.86 19.41
CA MET A 1 4.48 20.92 18.36
C MET A 1 3.48 19.80 18.66
N ARG A 2 2.36 20.11 19.32
CA ARG A 2 1.27 19.12 19.47
C ARG A 2 0.60 19.07 18.11
N LEU A 3 0.81 18.00 17.36
CA LEU A 3 -0.03 17.69 16.22
C LEU A 3 -1.42 17.41 16.79
N GLN A 4 -2.22 18.48 16.95
CA GLN A 4 -3.68 18.35 16.92
C GLN A 4 -4.03 17.51 15.69
N GLU A 5 -5.14 16.78 15.77
CA GLU A 5 -5.67 15.78 14.84
C GLU A 5 -5.94 16.32 13.42
N ASN A 6 -4.94 16.93 12.79
CA ASN A 6 -4.93 17.35 11.42
C ASN A 6 -4.69 16.09 10.60
N TYR A 7 -5.79 15.43 10.28
CA TYR A 7 -5.80 14.34 9.34
C TYR A 7 -5.28 14.85 8.00
N TRP A 8 -4.03 14.54 7.69
CA TRP A 8 -3.45 14.85 6.38
C TRP A 8 -4.29 14.15 5.29
N ARG A 9 -4.84 14.94 4.37
CA ARG A 9 -5.62 14.51 3.20
C ARG A 9 -5.27 15.43 2.05
N GLU A 10 -4.84 14.85 0.94
CA GLU A 10 -4.58 15.62 -0.27
C GLU A 10 -5.84 15.75 -1.13
N PRO A 11 -6.03 16.86 -1.87
CA PRO A 11 -7.21 17.07 -2.71
C PRO A 11 -7.42 16.02 -3.80
N TRP A 12 -6.34 15.35 -4.22
CA TRP A 12 -6.36 14.33 -5.28
C TRP A 12 -6.69 12.91 -4.77
N MET A 13 -6.78 12.71 -3.45
CA MET A 13 -7.08 11.41 -2.86
C MET A 13 -8.58 11.12 -2.88
N THR A 14 -8.94 9.93 -3.33
CA THR A 14 -10.29 9.39 -3.10
C THR A 14 -10.52 9.12 -1.61
N GLU A 15 -11.79 8.94 -1.22
CA GLU A 15 -12.12 8.60 0.17
C GLU A 15 -11.51 7.24 0.57
N GLU A 16 -11.53 6.24 -0.32
CA GLU A 16 -10.90 4.94 -0.09
C GLU A 16 -9.40 5.08 0.14
N GLU A 17 -8.73 5.87 -0.70
CA GLU A 17 -7.29 6.12 -0.62
C GLU A 17 -6.91 6.85 0.66
N TYR A 18 -7.71 7.84 1.07
CA TYR A 18 -7.54 8.53 2.34
C TYR A 18 -7.67 7.55 3.53
N LEU A 19 -8.69 6.68 3.53
CA LEU A 19 -8.86 5.67 4.58
C LEU A 19 -7.73 4.63 4.59
N TYR A 20 -7.25 4.24 3.41
CA TYR A 20 -6.07 3.38 3.28
C TYR A 20 -4.83 4.05 3.89
N MET A 21 -4.55 5.29 3.50
CA MET A 21 -3.43 6.07 3.99
C MET A 21 -3.48 6.25 5.51
N LYS A 22 -4.65 6.58 6.05
CA LYS A 22 -4.88 6.71 7.49
C LYS A 22 -4.52 5.42 8.24
N ARG A 23 -4.92 4.25 7.71
CA ARG A 23 -4.59 2.94 8.29
C ARG A 23 -3.10 2.60 8.19
N LEU A 24 -2.47 2.93 7.06
CA LEU A 24 -1.04 2.73 6.85
C LEU A 24 -0.21 3.57 7.82
N LEU A 25 -0.48 4.87 7.92
CA LEU A 25 0.22 5.77 8.83
C LEU A 25 -0.03 5.42 10.30
N ALA A 26 -1.25 4.98 10.66
CA ALA A 26 -1.53 4.47 12.00
C ALA A 26 -0.72 3.21 12.34
N SER A 27 -0.54 2.30 11.36
CA SER A 27 0.28 1.10 11.50
C SER A 27 1.77 1.45 11.67
N LEU A 28 2.30 2.37 10.84
CA LEU A 28 3.67 2.85 10.97
C LEU A 28 3.90 3.54 12.31
N ARG A 29 2.95 4.38 12.76
CA ARG A 29 3.04 5.01 14.09
C ARG A 29 3.06 3.99 15.21
N ARG A 30 2.24 2.94 15.13
CA ARG A 30 2.24 1.83 16.10
C ARG A 30 3.59 1.13 16.09
N LEU A 31 4.13 0.85 14.91
CA LEU A 31 5.44 0.20 14.75
C LEU A 31 6.55 1.04 15.38
N PHE A 32 6.63 2.32 15.07
CA PHE A 32 7.62 3.22 15.66
C PHE A 32 7.51 3.27 17.18
N LYS A 33 6.29 3.31 17.72
CA LYS A 33 6.07 3.28 19.16
C LYS A 33 6.57 1.98 19.78
N THR A 34 6.30 0.82 19.17
CA THR A 34 6.76 -0.47 19.69
C THR A 34 8.27 -0.65 19.56
N SER A 35 8.89 -0.02 18.56
CA SER A 35 10.34 -0.07 18.32
C SER A 35 11.12 1.04 19.06
N GLY A 36 10.48 1.80 19.94
CA GLY A 36 11.14 2.87 20.70
C GLY A 36 11.60 4.07 19.86
N VAL A 37 11.15 4.16 18.60
CA VAL A 37 11.47 5.29 17.71
C VAL A 37 10.76 6.53 18.23
N ARG A 38 11.55 7.56 18.57
CA ARG A 38 11.03 8.84 19.02
C ARG A 38 10.28 9.54 17.89
N GLU A 39 9.07 10.01 18.19
CA GLU A 39 8.31 10.86 17.27
C GLU A 39 9.10 12.14 16.98
N SER A 40 9.39 12.36 15.69
CA SER A 40 10.10 13.54 15.21
C SER A 40 9.47 14.03 13.91
N PRO A 41 9.54 15.33 13.62
CA PRO A 41 9.02 15.87 12.35
C PRO A 41 9.61 15.16 11.12
N LEU A 42 10.90 14.79 11.17
CA LEU A 42 11.57 14.10 10.07
C LEU A 42 11.00 12.69 9.84
N VAL A 43 10.81 11.90 10.90
CA VAL A 43 10.22 10.56 10.79
C VAL A 43 8.77 10.64 10.31
N CYS A 44 7.99 11.61 10.81
CA CYS A 44 6.63 11.83 10.35
C CYS A 44 6.57 12.17 8.86
N LEU A 45 7.43 13.08 8.38
CA LEU A 45 7.51 13.44 6.97
C LEU A 45 7.85 12.23 6.11
N ARG A 46 8.85 11.44 6.51
CA ARG A 46 9.26 10.23 5.77
C ARG A 46 8.20 9.13 5.77
N ALA A 47 7.42 9.00 6.83
CA ALA A 47 6.29 8.09 6.86
C ALA A 47 5.19 8.51 5.85
N VAL A 48 4.96 9.81 5.68
CA VAL A 48 4.05 10.34 4.66
C VAL A 48 4.58 10.05 3.26
N ASP A 49 5.88 10.27 2.99
CA ASP A 49 6.51 9.96 1.69
C ASP A 49 6.30 8.49 1.30
N VAL A 50 6.55 7.57 2.25
CA VAL A 50 6.29 6.13 2.06
C VAL A 50 4.82 5.87 1.73
N GLY A 51 3.91 6.52 2.46
CA GLY A 51 2.48 6.43 2.22
C GLY A 51 2.09 6.85 0.80
N VAL A 52 2.53 8.04 0.36
CA VAL A 52 2.27 8.57 -0.99
C VAL A 52 2.78 7.61 -2.06
N HIS A 53 4.04 7.16 -1.94
CA HIS A 53 4.61 6.26 -2.93
C HIS A 53 3.93 4.89 -2.96
N CYS A 54 3.46 4.39 -1.81
CA CYS A 54 2.68 3.16 -1.74
C CYS A 54 1.32 3.30 -2.43
N LEU A 55 0.62 4.41 -2.20
CA LEU A 55 -0.67 4.70 -2.85
C LEU A 55 -0.50 4.83 -4.37
N LEU A 56 0.49 5.59 -4.84
CA LEU A 56 0.75 5.74 -6.28
C LEU A 56 1.12 4.41 -6.94
N ALA A 57 1.90 3.56 -6.27
CA ALA A 57 2.19 2.21 -6.75
C ALA A 57 0.90 1.38 -6.88
N ARG A 58 0.06 1.38 -5.85
CA ARG A 58 -1.24 0.68 -5.86
C ARG A 58 -2.16 1.17 -6.99
N ARG A 59 -2.22 2.48 -7.23
CA ARG A 59 -3.05 3.06 -8.30
C ARG A 59 -2.57 2.61 -9.69
N LEU A 60 -1.27 2.58 -9.92
CA LEU A 60 -0.71 2.07 -11.18
C LEU A 60 -0.92 0.56 -11.33
N GLU A 61 -0.81 -0.20 -10.24
CA GLU A 61 -1.06 -1.65 -10.23
C GLU A 61 -2.54 -1.99 -10.43
N GLN A 62 -3.48 -1.18 -9.93
CA GLN A 62 -4.91 -1.30 -10.23
C GLN A 62 -5.21 -1.11 -11.73
N GLY A 63 -4.39 -0.33 -12.44
CA GLY A 63 -4.48 -0.25 -13.91
C GLY A 63 -4.18 -1.58 -14.62
N LEU A 64 -3.65 -2.60 -13.92
CA LEU A 64 -3.39 -3.93 -14.47
C LEU A 64 -4.52 -4.93 -14.22
N THR A 65 -5.51 -4.64 -13.37
CA THR A 65 -6.55 -5.63 -13.03
C THR A 65 -7.58 -5.79 -14.16
N PRO A 66 -8.13 -7.00 -14.38
CA PRO A 66 -9.11 -7.26 -15.43
C PRO A 66 -10.39 -6.42 -15.30
N ALA A 67 -10.79 -6.06 -14.08
CA ALA A 67 -11.95 -5.20 -13.82
C ALA A 67 -11.80 -3.79 -14.41
N ALA A 68 -10.57 -3.29 -14.60
CA ALA A 68 -10.31 -2.04 -15.32
C ALA A 68 -10.54 -2.20 -16.84
N LYS A 69 -10.47 -3.42 -17.37
CA LYS A 69 -10.66 -3.73 -18.80
C LYS A 69 -12.14 -3.84 -19.21
N GLU A 70 -13.05 -4.09 -18.27
CA GLU A 70 -14.48 -4.28 -18.56
C GLU A 70 -15.29 -2.97 -18.56
N ASN A 71 -14.78 -1.88 -17.96
CA ASN A 71 -15.51 -0.60 -17.86
C ASN A 71 -15.38 0.32 -19.09
N GLY A 72 -14.87 -0.17 -20.23
CA GLY A 72 -14.85 0.58 -21.49
C GLY A 72 -13.92 1.80 -21.55
N GLU A 73 -13.22 2.13 -20.46
CA GLU A 73 -12.06 3.01 -20.53
C GLU A 73 -10.92 2.24 -21.20
N ALA A 74 -10.37 2.84 -22.25
CA ALA A 74 -9.42 2.26 -23.19
C ALA A 74 -8.54 1.20 -22.55
N VAL A 75 -8.56 0.00 -23.16
CA VAL A 75 -7.62 -1.09 -22.89
C VAL A 75 -6.22 -0.47 -22.82
N LEU A 76 -5.73 -0.23 -21.61
CA LEU A 76 -4.31 -0.10 -21.40
C LEU A 76 -3.82 -1.52 -21.64
N ASP A 77 -3.54 -1.80 -22.92
CA ASP A 77 -2.52 -2.75 -23.29
C ASP A 77 -1.38 -2.50 -22.31
N VAL A 78 -0.86 -3.55 -21.68
CA VAL A 78 0.20 -3.41 -20.67
C VAL A 78 1.43 -2.92 -21.44
N SER A 79 1.43 -1.63 -21.74
CA SER A 79 2.39 -1.00 -22.59
C SER A 79 3.69 -1.02 -21.82
N GLY A 80 4.80 -1.17 -22.52
CA GLY A 80 6.12 -1.04 -21.90
C GLY A 80 6.20 0.23 -21.04
N ALA A 81 5.51 1.30 -21.43
CA ALA A 81 5.39 2.54 -20.66
C ALA A 81 4.71 2.35 -19.28
N LEU A 82 3.56 1.66 -19.19
CA LEU A 82 2.90 1.42 -17.90
C LEU A 82 3.75 0.51 -16.99
N ALA A 83 4.34 -0.54 -17.55
CA ALA A 83 5.26 -1.41 -16.84
C ALA A 83 6.49 -0.64 -16.30
N ASP A 84 7.06 0.26 -17.11
CA ASP A 84 8.16 1.14 -16.71
C ASP A 84 7.73 2.12 -15.59
N HIS A 85 6.52 2.67 -15.67
CA HIS A 85 5.99 3.57 -14.64
C HIS A 85 5.80 2.86 -13.31
N ILE A 86 5.29 1.63 -13.33
CA ILE A 86 5.19 0.78 -12.13
C ILE A 86 6.58 0.49 -11.57
N GLY A 87 7.52 0.06 -12.41
CA GLY A 87 8.90 -0.21 -12.00
C GLY A 87 9.57 0.99 -11.34
N LYS A 88 9.46 2.17 -11.95
CA LYS A 88 9.99 3.44 -11.40
C LYS A 88 9.31 3.83 -10.09
N THR A 89 7.99 3.64 -9.98
CA THR A 89 7.26 4.00 -8.76
C THR A 89 7.60 3.06 -7.60
N ARG A 90 7.72 1.76 -7.85
CA ARG A 90 8.19 0.78 -6.85
C ARG A 90 9.62 1.06 -6.40
N GLU A 91 10.49 1.52 -7.30
CA GLU A 91 11.84 1.92 -6.93
C GLU A 91 11.86 3.17 -6.05
N ARG A 92 11.01 4.17 -6.33
CA ARG A 92 10.84 5.33 -5.45
C ARG A 92 10.30 4.94 -4.07
N LEU A 93 9.37 3.99 -4.01
CA LEU A 93 8.88 3.45 -2.75
C LEU A 93 10.00 2.79 -1.93
N ARG A 94 10.87 1.98 -2.55
CA ARG A 94 12.03 1.38 -1.86
C ARG A 94 12.96 2.46 -1.29
N LYS A 95 13.23 3.52 -2.07
CA LYS A 95 14.05 4.64 -1.61
C LYS A 95 13.42 5.37 -0.43
N ALA A 96 12.11 5.66 -0.48
CA ALA A 96 11.40 6.30 0.63
C ALA A 96 11.44 5.45 1.91
N ILE A 97 11.29 4.13 1.80
CA ILE A 97 11.43 3.19 2.93
C ILE A 97 12.84 3.28 3.53
N ARG A 98 13.88 3.28 2.68
CA ARG A 98 15.27 3.38 3.15
C ARG A 98 15.56 4.73 3.81
N GLU A 99 15.06 5.83 3.26
CA GLU A 99 15.21 7.16 3.86
C GLU A 99 14.49 7.28 5.22
N LEU A 100 13.37 6.57 5.39
CA LEU A 100 12.66 6.44 6.66
C LEU A 100 13.48 5.62 7.67
N GLU A 101 14.05 4.48 7.27
CA GLU A 101 14.96 3.67 8.11
C GLU A 101 16.19 4.48 8.55
N ASP A 102 16.80 5.21 7.63
CA ASP A 102 17.93 6.09 7.93
C ASP A 102 17.53 7.21 8.90
N ALA A 103 16.31 7.75 8.78
CA ALA A 103 15.79 8.74 9.71
C ALA A 103 15.59 8.17 11.13
N CYS A 104 15.10 6.93 11.26
CA CYS A 104 15.00 6.24 12.54
C CYS A 104 16.39 5.99 13.16
N THR A 105 17.34 5.52 12.34
CA THR A 105 18.71 5.24 12.76
C THR A 105 19.43 6.48 13.28
N ARG A 106 19.31 7.62 12.58
CA ARG A 106 19.90 8.90 13.01
C ARG A 106 19.36 9.42 14.35
N LEU A 107 18.17 8.98 14.76
CA LEU A 107 17.56 9.37 16.03
C LEU A 107 17.93 8.43 17.18
N GLY A 108 18.87 7.51 16.97
CA GLY A 108 19.33 6.57 17.99
C GLY A 108 18.36 5.42 18.27
N ALA A 109 17.40 5.19 17.36
CA ALA A 109 16.46 4.07 17.43
C ALA A 109 16.63 3.20 16.16
N PRO A 110 17.73 2.44 16.06
CA PRO A 110 17.90 1.50 14.95
C PRO A 110 16.74 0.49 14.97
N LEU A 111 16.16 0.24 13.80
CA LEU A 111 15.21 -0.85 13.64
C LEU A 111 16.05 -2.14 13.58
N ASP A 112 16.09 -2.93 14.66
CA ASP A 112 16.91 -4.15 14.79
C ASP A 112 16.66 -5.18 13.67
N THR A 113 15.50 -5.11 13.03
CA THR A 113 15.16 -5.76 11.77
C THR A 113 14.71 -4.66 10.82
N GLY A 114 15.26 -4.61 9.60
CA GLY A 114 14.93 -3.55 8.63
C GLY A 114 13.41 -3.43 8.44
N LEU A 115 12.91 -2.20 8.24
CA LEU A 115 11.49 -1.94 8.00
C LEU A 115 10.99 -2.78 6.81
N ALA A 116 11.82 -2.98 5.79
CA ALA A 116 11.55 -3.87 4.67
C ALA A 116 11.24 -5.32 5.09
N GLU A 117 11.96 -5.88 6.07
CA GLU A 117 11.71 -7.23 6.58
C GLU A 117 10.46 -7.30 7.46
N GLN A 118 10.19 -6.25 8.23
CA GLN A 118 8.99 -6.16 9.07
C GLN A 118 7.72 -5.86 8.27
N MET A 119 7.84 -5.23 7.11
CA MET A 119 6.73 -4.98 6.18
C MET A 119 6.42 -6.18 5.29
N LEU A 120 7.37 -7.11 5.10
CA LEU A 120 7.19 -8.31 4.28
C LEU A 120 5.95 -9.15 4.65
N PRO A 121 5.64 -9.38 5.95
CA PRO A 121 4.41 -10.07 6.35
C PRO A 121 3.15 -9.27 6.06
N LEU A 122 3.19 -7.94 6.16
CA LEU A 122 2.04 -7.07 5.88
C LEU A 122 1.74 -7.03 4.37
N VAL A 123 2.78 -6.98 3.54
CA VAL A 123 2.64 -7.08 2.07
C VAL A 123 2.05 -8.44 1.68
N ARG A 124 2.58 -9.55 2.24
CA ARG A 124 2.05 -10.90 2.01
C ARG A 124 0.60 -11.05 2.46
N LYS A 125 0.25 -10.55 3.63
CA LYS A 125 -1.12 -10.62 4.17
C LYS A 125 -2.11 -9.74 3.36
N THR A 126 -1.64 -8.63 2.79
CA THR A 126 -2.46 -7.80 1.88
C THR A 126 -2.62 -8.48 0.52
N GLN A 127 -1.59 -9.19 0.04
CA GLN A 127 -1.66 -10.01 -1.16
C GLN A 127 -2.65 -11.17 -1.00
N ASP A 128 -2.68 -11.85 0.15
CA ASP A 128 -3.67 -12.90 0.44
C ASP A 128 -5.11 -12.35 0.52
N LEU A 129 -5.30 -11.13 1.03
CA LEU A 129 -6.61 -10.47 1.03
C LEU A 129 -7.07 -10.04 -0.37
N LEU A 130 -6.14 -9.80 -1.31
CA LEU A 130 -6.44 -9.48 -2.70
C LEU A 130 -6.67 -10.73 -3.57
N HIS A 131 -6.15 -11.89 -3.16
CA HIS A 131 -6.33 -13.17 -3.86
C HIS A 131 -7.34 -14.12 -3.18
N GLY A 132 -7.79 -13.82 -1.96
CA GLY A 132 -8.80 -14.60 -1.23
C GLY A 132 -10.25 -14.40 -1.69
N VAL A 133 -10.49 -13.59 -2.73
CA VAL A 133 -11.77 -13.55 -3.45
C VAL A 133 -11.64 -14.42 -4.69
N SER A 134 -11.50 -15.73 -4.49
CA SER A 134 -11.73 -16.72 -5.54
C SER A 134 -12.83 -17.69 -5.10
N ILE A 135 -14.02 -17.42 -5.63
CA ILE A 135 -15.04 -18.36 -6.09
C ILE A 135 -15.37 -19.49 -5.10
N SER A 136 -16.38 -19.27 -4.27
CA SER A 136 -17.17 -20.38 -3.72
C SER A 136 -18.23 -20.75 -4.74
N ASP A 137 -18.13 -21.96 -5.26
CA ASP A 137 -18.96 -22.55 -6.31
C ASP A 137 -20.46 -22.55 -5.98
N GLU A 138 -21.27 -21.95 -6.86
CA GLU A 138 -22.67 -22.33 -7.05
C GLU A 138 -22.77 -23.13 -8.37
N GLN A 139 -22.49 -24.43 -8.29
CA GLN A 139 -23.02 -25.38 -9.27
C GLN A 139 -24.39 -25.84 -8.80
N THR A 140 -25.43 -25.12 -9.22
CA THR A 140 -26.80 -25.61 -9.21
C THR A 140 -26.92 -26.75 -10.21
N THR A 141 -26.89 -27.99 -9.72
CA THR A 141 -27.18 -29.19 -10.51
C THR A 141 -28.66 -29.23 -10.86
N ILE A 142 -28.97 -29.01 -12.14
CA ILE A 142 -30.30 -29.28 -12.73
C ILE A 142 -30.38 -30.81 -12.94
N ASN A 143 -31.07 -31.52 -12.04
CA ASN A 143 -31.46 -32.91 -12.26
C ASN A 143 -32.75 -32.95 -13.10
N SER A 144 -32.61 -33.29 -14.38
CA SER A 144 -33.71 -33.67 -15.26
C SER A 144 -34.20 -35.09 -14.92
N CYS A 145 -35.51 -35.23 -14.69
CA CYS A 145 -36.23 -36.49 -14.50
C CYS A 145 -36.08 -37.43 -15.70
N ASN A 146 -35.81 -38.71 -15.40
CA ASN A 146 -35.95 -39.83 -16.35
C ASN A 146 -37.42 -40.31 -16.40
N THR A 147 -37.92 -40.53 -17.61
CA THR A 147 -39.04 -41.44 -17.96
C THR A 147 -38.59 -42.90 -17.95
#